data_AF-A2BL02-F1
#
_entry.id   AF-A2BL02-F1
#
_cell.length_a   1.000
_cell.length_b   1.000
_cell.length_c   1.000
_cell.angle_alpha   90.00
_cell.angle_beta   90.00
_cell.angle_gamma   90.00
#
_symmetry.space_group_name_H-M   'P 1'
#
loop_
_entity.id
_entity.type
_entity.pdbx_description
1 polymer ?
#
loop_
_entity_poly.entity_id
_entity_poly.type
_entity_poly.pdbx_seq_one_letter_code
_entity_poly.pdbx_strand_id
1 'polypeptide(L)' 'MAQSQAVRLLGYLLITLGVILFIYAFATGPSKGYLGSEERMTADTAAIIIGWFSLLIGPALAFGTAPASIGKRLQAER' A
#
# COMPACT_ATOMS: atom_id res chain seq x y z
N MET A 1 -0.46 17.49 15.11
CA MET A 1 -1.86 17.71 14.69
C MET A 1 -2.59 16.38 14.85
N ALA A 2 -3.67 16.33 15.63
CA ALA A 2 -4.45 15.09 15.78
C ALA A 2 -5.10 14.76 14.44
N GLN A 3 -4.80 13.58 13.89
CA GLN A 3 -5.35 13.11 12.62
C GLN A 3 -6.84 12.75 12.83
N SER A 4 -7.72 13.18 11.93
CA SER A 4 -9.15 12.91 12.08
C SER A 4 -9.45 11.41 11.97
N GLN A 5 -10.48 10.93 12.67
CA GLN A 5 -10.88 9.52 12.60
C GLN A 5 -11.20 9.08 11.16
N ALA A 6 -11.74 9.99 10.33
CA ALA A 6 -12.01 9.74 8.91
C ALA A 6 -10.73 9.43 8.11
N VAL A 7 -9.63 10.15 8.37
CA VAL A 7 -8.35 9.92 7.68
C VAL A 7 -7.74 8.58 8.09
N ARG A 8 -7.85 8.22 9.37
CA ARG A 8 -7.39 6.90 9.84
C ARG A 8 -8.18 5.75 9.22
N LEU A 9 -9.51 5.90 9.15
CA LEU A 9 -10.38 4.93 8.51
C LEU A 9 -10.04 4.76 7.03
N LEU A 10 -9.83 5.87 6.31
CA LEU A 10 -9.36 5.84 4.92
C LEU A 10 -8.02 5.11 4.79
N GLY A 11 -7.08 5.34 5.71
CA GLY A 11 -5.81 4.64 5.76
C GLY A 11 -5.98 3.11 5.89
N TYR A 12 -6.83 2.65 6.80
CA TYR A 12 -7.12 1.22 6.95
C TYR A 12 -7.82 0.61 5.74
N LEU A 13 -8.73 1.36 5.11
CA LEU A 13 -9.39 0.93 3.87
C LEU A 13 -8.37 0.77 2.73
N LEU A 14 -7.44 1.72 2.59
CA LEU A 14 -6.36 1.64 1.59
C LEU A 14 -5.42 0.46 1.88
N ILE A 15 -5.07 0.21 3.14
CA ILE A 15 -4.27 -0.98 3.49
C ILE A 15 -5.02 -2.25 3.06
N THR A 16 -6.29 -2.37 3.43
CA THR A 16 -7.12 -3.55 3.13
C THR A 16 -7.26 -3.75 1.62
N LEU A 17 -7.55 -2.68 0.88
CA LEU A 17 -7.63 -2.70 -0.57
C LEU A 17 -6.29 -3.10 -1.19
N GLY A 18 -5.17 -2.57 -0.69
CA GLY A 18 -3.83 -2.90 -1.14
C GLY A 18 -3.49 -4.38 -0.96
N VAL A 19 -3.81 -4.95 0.20
CA VAL A 19 -3.63 -6.39 0.46
C VAL A 19 -4.47 -7.24 -0.48
N ILE A 20 -5.74 -6.89 -0.68
CA ILE A 20 -6.65 -7.62 -1.59
C ILE A 20 -6.12 -7.59 -3.03
N LEU A 21 -5.68 -6.43 -3.51
CA LEU A 21 -5.14 -6.27 -4.87
C LEU A 21 -3.85 -7.07 -5.08
N PHE A 22 -2.99 -7.15 -4.05
CA PHE A 22 -1.80 -8.01 -4.08
C PHE A 22 -2.16 -9.50 -4.13
N ILE A 23 -3.11 -9.95 -3.31
CA ILE A 23 -3.57 -11.35 -3.33
C ILE A 23 -4.16 -11.68 -4.71
N TYR A 24 -4.98 -10.79 -5.25
CA TYR A 24 -5.56 -10.93 -6.59
C TYR A 24 -4.44 -11.09 -7.64
N ALA A 25 -3.48 -10.17 -7.67
CA ALA A 25 -2.39 -10.20 -8.64
C ALA A 25 -1.48 -11.43 -8.48
N PHE A 26 -1.27 -11.91 -7.26
CA PHE A 26 -0.48 -13.11 -6.99
C PHE A 26 -1.20 -14.39 -7.41
N ALA A 27 -2.53 -14.43 -7.30
CA ALA A 27 -3.34 -15.55 -7.76
C ALA A 27 -3.47 -15.58 -9.30
N THR A 28 -3.63 -14.42 -9.95
CA THR A 28 -3.83 -14.35 -11.40
C THR A 28 -2.52 -14.31 -12.18
N GLY A 29 -1.43 -13.81 -11.59
CA GLY A 29 -0.12 -13.67 -12.22
C GLY A 29 0.45 -14.98 -12.78
N PRO A 30 0.51 -16.09 -12.01
CA PRO A 30 1.00 -17.38 -12.49
C PRO A 30 0.12 -17.98 -13.59
N SER A 31 -1.19 -17.74 -13.55
CA SER A 31 -2.15 -18.29 -14.51
C SER A 31 -2.05 -17.67 -15.91
N LYS A 32 -1.46 -16.47 -16.03
CA LYS A 32 -1.35 -15.72 -17.29
C LYS A 32 0.07 -15.69 -17.87
N GLY A 33 0.97 -16.49 -17.33
CA GLY A 33 2.32 -16.72 -17.88
C GLY A 33 3.31 -15.60 -17.62
N TYR A 34 2.90 -14.33 -17.55
CA TYR A 34 3.79 -13.19 -17.28
C TYR A 34 3.02 -12.05 -16.60
N LEU A 35 3.43 -11.68 -15.38
CA LEU A 35 3.07 -10.38 -14.81
C LEU A 35 3.85 -9.30 -15.57
N GLY A 36 3.17 -8.53 -16.41
CA GLY A 36 3.79 -7.43 -17.15
C GLY A 36 4.49 -7.82 -18.45
N SER A 37 4.04 -8.85 -19.18
CA SER A 37 4.50 -9.02 -20.57
C SER A 37 4.11 -7.79 -21.40
N GLU A 38 5.04 -7.34 -22.25
CA GLU A 38 4.91 -6.12 -23.07
C GLU A 38 3.63 -6.09 -23.92
N GLU A 39 3.05 -7.25 -24.22
CA GLU A 39 1.91 -7.36 -25.11
C GLU A 39 0.60 -6.84 -24.50
N ARG A 40 0.43 -6.79 -23.17
CA ARG A 40 -0.77 -6.24 -22.53
C ARG A 40 -0.48 -5.68 -21.15
N MET A 41 -0.74 -4.37 -20.95
CA MET A 41 -1.12 -3.87 -19.63
C MET A 41 -2.41 -4.59 -19.20
N THR A 42 -2.27 -5.71 -18.51
CA THR A 42 -3.38 -6.48 -17.99
C THR A 42 -3.91 -5.79 -16.74
N ALA A 43 -5.19 -6.03 -16.42
CA ALA A 43 -5.80 -5.57 -15.18
C ALA A 43 -4.99 -6.00 -13.94
N ASP A 44 -4.20 -7.06 -14.05
CA ASP A 44 -3.31 -7.57 -13.01
C ASP A 44 -2.12 -6.62 -12.75
N THR A 45 -1.51 -6.05 -13.80
CA THR A 45 -0.46 -5.03 -13.66
C THR A 45 -1.00 -3.76 -13.00
N ALA A 46 -2.20 -3.31 -13.39
CA ALA A 46 -2.85 -2.16 -12.77
C ALA A 46 -3.19 -2.44 -11.30
N ALA A 47 -3.68 -3.65 -10.99
CA ALA A 47 -3.95 -4.07 -9.62
C ALA A 47 -2.69 -4.06 -8.75
N ILE A 48 -1.53 -4.49 -9.27
CA ILE A 48 -0.26 -4.41 -8.55
C ILE A 48 0.12 -2.97 -8.26
N ILE A 49 0.07 -2.10 -9.28
CA ILE A 49 0.46 -0.69 -9.13
C ILE A 49 -0.44 0.00 -8.09
N ILE A 50 -1.76 -0.12 -8.25
CA ILE A 50 -2.73 0.48 -7.31
C ILE A 50 -2.57 -0.13 -5.91
N GLY A 51 -2.37 -1.45 -5.83
CA GLY A 51 -2.14 -2.16 -4.58
C GLY A 51 -0.91 -1.63 -3.85
N TRP A 52 0.19 -1.40 -4.58
CA TRP A 52 1.43 -0.87 -4.04
C TRP A 52 1.25 0.55 -3.50
N PHE A 53 0.64 1.46 -4.27
CA PHE A 53 0.36 2.81 -3.78
C PHE A 53 -0.55 2.79 -2.54
N SER A 54 -1.54 1.90 -2.51
CA SER A 54 -2.45 1.76 -1.37
C SER A 54 -1.73 1.26 -0.11
N LEU A 55 -0.73 0.36 -0.25
CA LEU A 55 0.11 -0.11 0.85
C LEU A 55 1.17 0.90 1.30
N LEU A 56 1.54 1.88 0.48
CA LEU A 56 2.45 2.96 0.89
C LEU A 56 1.68 4.10 1.57
N ILE A 57 0.56 4.52 0.97
CA ILE A 57 -0.24 5.66 1.43
C ILE A 57 -1.10 5.26 2.64
N GLY A 58 -1.67 4.04 2.63
CA GLY A 58 -2.56 3.55 3.66
C GLY A 58 -1.97 3.61 5.08
N PRO A 59 -0.78 3.04 5.34
CA PRO A 59 -0.10 3.15 6.64
C PRO A 59 0.24 4.58 7.03
N ALA A 60 0.67 5.41 6.08
CA ALA A 60 0.96 6.82 6.34
C ALA A 60 -0.30 7.57 6.83
N LEU A 61 -1.46 7.27 6.25
CA LEU A 61 -2.74 7.85 6.66
C LEU A 61 -3.34 7.20 7.91
N ALA A 62 -3.15 5.90 8.11
CA ALA A 62 -3.68 5.16 9.26
C ALA A 62 -2.94 5.48 10.56
N PHE A 63 -1.61 5.60 10.48
CA PHE A 63 -0.75 5.77 11.65
C PHE A 63 -0.28 7.21 11.84
N GLY A 64 -0.27 8.04 10.78
CA GLY A 64 -0.05 9.50 10.83
C GLY A 64 1.32 9.95 11.34
N THR A 65 2.14 9.04 11.86
CA THR A 65 3.45 9.26 12.46
C THR A 65 4.28 8.00 12.25
N ALA A 66 5.55 8.15 11.89
CA ALA A 66 6.48 7.02 11.89
C ALA A 66 6.50 6.40 13.30
N PRO A 67 6.68 5.07 13.43
CA PRO A 67 6.74 4.41 14.73
C PRO A 67 7.70 5.17 15.67
N ALA A 68 7.33 5.30 16.95
CA ALA A 68 8.12 6.06 17.92
C ALA A 68 9.60 5.62 18.00
N SER A 69 9.91 4.39 17.60
CA SER A 69 11.27 3.87 17.45
C SER A 69 12.12 4.61 16.41
N ILE A 70 11.51 5.14 15.34
CA ILE A 70 12.19 5.97 14.32
C ILE A 70 12.22 7.44 14.75
N GLY A 71 11.14 7.93 15.37
CA GLY A 71 11.08 9.29 15.91
C GLY A 71 12.18 9.55 16.95
N LYS A 72 12.48 8.57 17.80
CA LYS A 72 13.61 8.65 18.75
C LYS A 72 14.97 8.74 18.06
N ARG A 73 15.17 8.05 16.92
CA ARG A 73 16.43 8.11 16.16
C ARG A 73 16.61 9.48 15.48
N LEU A 74 15.54 10.01 14.89
CA LEU A 74 15.55 11.34 14.26
C LEU A 74 15.72 12.50 15.26
N GLN A 75 15.25 12.34 16.49
CA GLN A 75 15.49 13.32 17.57
C GLN A 75 16.87 13.18 18.21
N ALA A 76 17.50 12.01 18.15
CA ALA A 76 18.86 11.81 18.66
C ALA A 76 19.95 12.32 17.71
N GLU A 77 19.63 12.51 16.42
CA GLU A 77 20.53 13.08 15.39
C GLU A 77 20.34 14.59 15.17
N ARG A 78 19.43 15.25 15.91
CA ARG A 78 19.26 16.71 15.93
C ARG A 78 19.80 17.30 17.22
#